data_AF-A0A8B6CLV1-F1
#
_entry.id   AF-A0A8B6CLV1-F1
#
_cell.length_a   1.000
_cell.length_b   1.000
_cell.length_c   1.000
_cell.angle_alpha   90.00
_cell.angle_beta   90.00
_cell.angle_gamma   90.00
#
_symmetry.space_group_name_H-M   'P 1'
#
loop_
_entity.id
_entity.type
_entity.pdbx_description
1 polymer ?
#
loop_
_entity_poly.entity_id
_entity_poly.type
_entity_poly.pdbx_seq_one_letter_code
_entity_poly.pdbx_strand_id
1 'polypeptide(L)'
;MWPQDNLNNTEVNDDLLNGVFLLQNNTNHTCLQLTPPHSSVQYLVTSLLGTSIFVCTTVLVSSVVLNKDRKFLNWRFIDRVSLYTAACNLFFYLTQAPLLLLPPPSNGTEGPGGAGDSMIFVSTFTILFMEFAFAEILMSIFIAICVLYLIFQNHSVKFGRYDWKLHLPVLGIPLLILAVCETISLTREKVSDCVVHEILEFTVYFFVIWIAFFFITTIYIVTWFHVARTSSSIRSTLHGQSTVKSNRLALKLSMYVFEFIIQFGGNATVGIWRLFAEPPPIIDNITLIFVVSGGMLNGMIYLLIKKM
;
A
#
# COMPACT_ATOMS: atom_id res chain seq x y z
N MET A 1 15.98 24.97 62.85
CA MET A 1 16.67 23.67 62.63
C MET A 1 15.60 22.70 62.15
N TRP A 2 15.91 21.94 61.10
CA TRP A 2 15.06 21.16 60.18
C TRP A 2 14.74 21.87 58.86
N PRO A 3 14.92 21.19 57.70
CA PRO A 3 15.26 21.81 56.43
C PRO A 3 14.08 21.89 55.46
N GLN A 4 14.14 22.84 54.53
CA GLN A 4 13.32 22.87 53.32
C GLN A 4 13.94 21.93 52.29
N ASP A 5 13.24 20.85 51.94
CA ASP A 5 13.58 20.02 50.79
C ASP A 5 12.76 20.42 49.57
N ASN A 6 13.50 20.57 48.48
CA ASN A 6 13.10 21.05 47.18
C ASN A 6 12.15 20.07 46.47
N LEU A 7 10.95 20.53 46.10
CA LEU A 7 10.14 19.95 45.05
C LEU A 7 10.80 20.26 43.69
N ASN A 8 11.79 19.44 43.32
CA ASN A 8 12.31 19.41 41.97
C ASN A 8 11.47 18.46 41.12
N ASN A 9 10.80 19.04 40.13
CA ASN A 9 10.46 18.51 38.82
C ASN A 9 10.79 17.03 38.59
N THR A 10 9.79 16.17 38.77
CA THR A 10 9.71 14.94 37.97
C THR A 10 9.23 15.35 36.57
N GLU A 11 10.17 15.67 35.70
CA GLU A 11 9.96 15.55 34.25
C GLU A 11 9.52 14.12 33.98
N VAL A 12 8.24 13.96 33.62
CA VAL A 12 7.73 12.74 33.05
C VAL A 12 8.38 12.64 31.67
N ASN A 13 9.28 11.66 31.50
CA ASN A 13 9.89 11.32 30.21
C ASN A 13 8.78 10.99 29.20
N ASP A 14 8.44 11.97 28.36
CA ASP A 14 7.54 11.84 27.20
C ASP A 14 8.19 11.08 26.02
N ASP A 15 9.40 10.55 26.19
CA ASP A 15 10.13 9.77 25.17
C ASP A 15 9.59 8.34 24.96
N LEU A 16 8.52 7.94 25.65
CA LEU A 16 8.07 6.54 25.69
C LEU A 16 7.04 6.14 24.62
N LEU A 17 6.68 7.03 23.68
CA LEU A 17 5.56 6.74 22.75
C LEU A 17 5.80 7.02 21.27
N ASN A 18 6.98 7.42 20.83
CA ASN A 18 7.17 7.91 19.47
C ASN A 18 7.38 6.79 18.43
N GLY A 19 6.27 6.25 17.90
CA GLY A 19 6.23 5.36 16.74
C GLY A 19 5.73 6.06 15.48
N VAL A 20 6.55 5.98 14.42
CA VAL A 20 6.25 6.11 12.98
C VAL A 20 5.64 7.45 12.51
N PHE A 21 6.47 8.24 11.80
CA PHE A 21 6.22 9.55 11.18
C PHE A 21 5.88 10.70 12.14
N LEU A 22 6.84 11.10 12.98
CA LEU A 22 6.84 12.41 13.63
C LEU A 22 7.71 13.40 12.85
N LEU A 23 7.09 14.49 12.40
CA LEU A 23 7.78 15.72 12.03
C LEU A 23 8.32 16.33 13.33
N GLN A 24 9.54 15.96 13.72
CA GLN A 24 10.18 16.61 14.86
C GLN A 24 10.66 17.99 14.41
N ASN A 25 9.85 19.01 14.70
CA ASN A 25 10.19 20.42 14.48
C ASN A 25 11.27 20.85 15.47
N ASN A 26 12.51 20.44 15.23
CA ASN A 26 13.66 20.96 15.94
C ASN A 26 14.39 21.90 14.99
N THR A 27 14.64 23.13 15.43
CA THR A 27 15.19 24.26 14.66
C THR A 27 16.62 24.05 14.15
N ASN A 28 17.14 22.82 14.19
CA ASN A 28 18.47 22.44 13.75
C ASN A 28 18.37 21.25 12.77
N HIS A 29 18.34 21.56 11.46
CA HIS A 29 18.87 20.76 10.33
C HIS A 29 18.68 19.23 10.23
N THR A 30 17.78 18.57 10.97
CA THR A 30 17.60 17.11 10.85
C THR A 30 16.36 16.76 10.05
N CYS A 31 16.57 16.20 8.86
CA CYS A 31 15.52 15.51 8.09
C CYS A 31 15.03 14.26 8.83
N LEU A 32 13.83 13.82 8.46
CA LEU A 32 13.01 12.76 9.05
C LEU A 32 13.82 11.61 9.69
N GLN A 33 13.78 11.52 11.01
CA GLN A 33 14.20 10.30 11.71
C GLN A 33 13.00 9.35 11.79
N LEU A 34 13.08 8.23 11.08
CA LEU A 34 12.22 7.09 11.39
C LEU A 34 12.63 6.56 12.76
N THR A 35 11.87 6.89 13.80
CA THR A 35 11.98 6.16 15.06
C THR A 35 11.42 4.76 14.85
N PRO A 36 12.22 3.70 15.09
CA PRO A 36 11.72 2.35 15.00
C PRO A 36 10.59 2.17 16.02
N PRO A 37 9.52 1.42 15.67
CA PRO A 37 8.47 1.13 16.62
C PRO A 37 9.04 0.36 17.81
N HIS A 38 8.33 0.38 18.94
CA HIS A 38 8.69 -0.37 20.16
C HIS A 38 9.15 -1.79 19.81
N SER A 39 10.21 -2.29 20.45
CA SER A 39 10.93 -3.51 20.03
C SER A 39 10.02 -4.70 19.66
N SER A 40 8.95 -4.94 20.41
CA SER A 40 7.96 -5.99 20.14
C SER A 40 7.17 -5.78 18.84
N VAL A 41 6.75 -4.55 18.54
CA VAL A 41 6.03 -4.19 17.31
C VAL A 41 6.97 -4.28 16.11
N GLN A 42 8.23 -3.90 16.26
CA GLN A 42 9.22 -3.99 15.18
C GLN A 42 9.46 -5.45 14.75
N TYR A 43 9.57 -6.38 15.69
CA TYR A 43 9.67 -7.82 15.38
C TYR A 43 8.43 -8.34 14.66
N LEU A 44 7.23 -7.94 15.10
CA LEU A 44 5.98 -8.34 14.46
C LEU A 44 5.91 -7.84 13.02
N VAL A 45 6.15 -6.54 12.79
CA VAL A 45 6.13 -5.92 11.46
C VAL A 45 7.16 -6.56 10.54
N THR A 46 8.38 -6.78 11.04
CA THR A 46 9.45 -7.43 10.27
C THR A 46 9.08 -8.87 9.89
N SER A 47 8.51 -9.63 10.84
CA SER A 47 8.07 -11.00 10.59
C SER A 47 6.96 -11.05 9.54
N LEU A 48 5.95 -10.17 9.66
CA LEU A 48 4.84 -10.05 8.71
C LEU A 48 5.31 -9.62 7.32
N LEU A 49 6.26 -8.69 7.25
CA LEU A 49 6.85 -8.27 5.99
C LEU A 49 7.58 -9.43 5.30
N GLY A 50 8.39 -10.17 6.06
CA GLY A 50 9.09 -11.36 5.55
C GLY A 50 8.15 -12.45 5.05
N THR A 51 7.06 -12.73 5.78
CA THR A 51 6.04 -13.69 5.35
C THR A 51 5.29 -13.21 4.12
N SER A 52 4.94 -11.92 4.03
CA SER A 52 4.29 -11.34 2.86
C SER A 52 5.15 -11.42 1.60
N ILE A 53 6.45 -11.12 1.70
CA ILE A 53 7.42 -11.28 0.59
C ILE A 53 7.46 -12.74 0.13
N PHE A 54 7.58 -13.68 1.06
CA PHE A 54 7.61 -15.11 0.76
C PHE A 54 6.32 -15.59 0.07
N VAL A 55 5.16 -15.17 0.58
CA VAL A 55 3.86 -15.53 0.01
C VAL A 55 3.69 -14.94 -1.39
N CYS A 56 4.01 -13.66 -1.61
CA CYS A 56 3.92 -13.04 -2.94
C CYS A 56 4.82 -13.74 -3.95
N THR A 57 6.05 -14.06 -3.54
CA THR A 57 7.00 -14.83 -4.37
C THR A 57 6.43 -16.20 -4.74
N THR A 58 5.84 -16.90 -3.77
CA THR A 58 5.20 -18.20 -3.98
C THR A 58 4.02 -18.10 -4.96
N VAL A 59 3.19 -17.06 -4.85
CA VAL A 59 2.06 -16.82 -5.78
C VAL A 59 2.57 -16.56 -7.20
N LEU A 60 3.63 -15.77 -7.36
CA LEU A 60 4.24 -15.49 -8.67
C LEU A 60 4.78 -16.77 -9.30
N VAL A 61 5.62 -17.51 -8.58
CA VAL A 61 6.20 -18.78 -9.06
C VAL A 61 5.10 -19.78 -9.39
N SER A 62 4.12 -19.95 -8.50
CA SER A 62 3.00 -20.86 -8.72
C SER A 62 2.16 -20.47 -9.94
N SER A 63 1.93 -19.18 -10.16
CA SER A 63 1.17 -18.68 -11.31
C SER A 63 1.87 -18.99 -12.63
N VAL A 64 3.20 -18.88 -12.67
CA VAL A 64 4.03 -19.23 -13.83
C VAL A 64 4.05 -20.74 -14.06
N VAL A 65 4.34 -21.52 -13.02
CA VAL A 65 4.44 -22.99 -13.11
C VAL A 65 3.11 -23.61 -13.57
N LEU A 66 1.98 -23.14 -13.04
CA LEU A 66 0.65 -23.67 -13.41
C LEU A 66 0.23 -23.33 -14.84
N ASN A 67 0.82 -22.30 -15.45
CA ASN A 67 0.50 -21.88 -16.80
C ASN A 67 1.66 -22.07 -17.78
N LYS A 68 2.66 -22.90 -17.43
CA LYS A 68 3.89 -23.11 -18.23
C LYS A 68 3.63 -23.49 -19.70
N ASP A 69 2.54 -24.23 -19.95
CA ASP A 69 2.21 -24.75 -21.28
C ASP A 69 1.41 -23.74 -22.14
N ARG A 70 1.06 -22.58 -21.56
CA ARG A 70 0.27 -21.54 -22.23
C ARG A 70 1.09 -20.28 -22.42
N LYS A 71 1.03 -19.69 -23.62
CA LYS A 71 1.56 -18.34 -23.86
C LYS A 71 0.90 -17.35 -22.89
N PHE A 72 1.67 -16.42 -22.33
CA PHE A 72 1.22 -15.44 -21.34
C PHE A 72 -0.10 -14.72 -21.73
N LEU A 73 -0.20 -14.30 -22.99
CA LEU A 73 -1.38 -13.61 -23.52
C LEU A 73 -2.66 -14.47 -23.53
N ASN A 74 -2.51 -15.80 -23.47
CA ASN A 74 -3.60 -16.78 -23.46
C ASN A 74 -3.95 -17.28 -22.05
N TRP A 75 -3.32 -16.72 -21.01
CA TRP A 75 -3.69 -17.05 -19.62
C TRP A 75 -5.13 -16.61 -19.32
N ARG A 76 -5.74 -17.13 -18.24
CA ARG A 76 -7.05 -16.63 -17.81
C ARG A 76 -6.87 -15.23 -17.22
N PHE A 77 -7.88 -14.37 -17.40
CA PHE A 77 -7.85 -13.00 -16.88
C PHE A 77 -7.54 -12.96 -15.38
N ILE A 78 -8.25 -13.78 -14.60
CA ILE A 78 -8.05 -13.85 -13.14
C ILE A 78 -6.62 -14.29 -12.77
N ASP A 79 -6.01 -15.21 -13.52
CA ASP A 79 -4.64 -15.67 -13.25
C ASP A 79 -3.61 -14.55 -13.51
N ARG A 80 -3.86 -13.69 -14.50
CA ARG A 80 -3.03 -12.50 -14.76
C ARG A 80 -3.22 -11.41 -13.71
N VAL A 81 -4.47 -11.15 -13.29
CA VAL A 81 -4.75 -10.21 -12.19
C VAL A 81 -4.03 -10.65 -10.91
N SER A 82 -4.09 -11.94 -10.57
CA SER A 82 -3.34 -12.49 -9.42
C SER A 82 -1.84 -12.27 -9.56
N LEU A 83 -1.27 -12.51 -10.75
CA LEU A 83 0.15 -12.29 -11.02
C LEU A 83 0.54 -10.81 -10.85
N TYR A 84 -0.23 -9.89 -11.44
CA TYR A 84 0.06 -8.47 -11.40
C TYR A 84 -0.04 -7.89 -9.99
N THR A 85 -1.08 -8.27 -9.24
CA THR A 85 -1.26 -7.83 -7.85
C THR A 85 -0.13 -8.37 -6.98
N ALA A 86 0.22 -9.65 -7.12
CA ALA A 86 1.35 -10.24 -6.37
C ALA A 86 2.70 -9.59 -6.72
N ALA A 87 2.91 -9.18 -7.98
CA ALA A 87 4.11 -8.46 -8.39
C ALA A 87 4.17 -7.05 -7.77
N CYS A 88 3.07 -6.29 -7.81
CA CYS A 88 3.00 -4.96 -7.19
C CYS A 88 3.29 -5.04 -5.68
N ASN A 89 2.62 -5.96 -4.98
CA ASN A 89 2.80 -6.14 -3.54
C ASN A 89 4.24 -6.58 -3.22
N LEU A 90 4.83 -7.47 -4.02
CA LEU A 90 6.23 -7.89 -3.82
C LEU A 90 7.19 -6.71 -3.92
N PHE A 91 7.07 -5.88 -4.96
CA PHE A 91 7.96 -4.72 -5.12
C PHE A 91 7.71 -3.64 -4.06
N PHE A 92 6.46 -3.43 -3.66
CA PHE A 92 6.12 -2.59 -2.52
C PHE A 92 6.81 -3.06 -1.24
N TYR A 93 6.76 -4.35 -0.91
CA TYR A 93 7.43 -4.88 0.28
C TYR A 93 8.96 -4.87 0.18
N LEU A 94 9.52 -5.14 -1.00
CA LEU A 94 10.96 -5.09 -1.21
C LEU A 94 11.53 -3.68 -1.09
N THR A 95 10.74 -2.65 -1.43
CA THR A 95 11.15 -1.25 -1.29
C THR A 95 10.90 -0.72 0.13
N GLN A 96 9.89 -1.26 0.82
CA GLN A 96 9.63 -0.97 2.22
C GLN A 96 10.64 -1.63 3.19
N ALA A 97 11.17 -2.81 2.85
CA ALA A 97 12.04 -3.56 3.77
C ALA A 97 13.31 -2.80 4.18
N PRO A 98 14.07 -2.18 3.26
CA PRO A 98 15.25 -1.40 3.65
C PRO A 98 14.90 -0.19 4.50
N LEU A 99 13.75 0.45 4.26
CA LEU A 99 13.28 1.59 5.05
C LEU A 99 12.91 1.21 6.50
N LEU A 100 12.47 -0.04 6.74
CA LEU A 100 12.09 -0.53 8.07
C LEU A 100 13.22 -1.25 8.82
N LEU A 101 14.18 -1.83 8.09
CA LEU A 101 15.23 -2.69 8.65
C LEU A 101 16.55 -1.97 8.86
N LEU A 102 16.83 -0.90 8.11
CA LEU A 102 18.07 -0.16 8.27
C LEU A 102 17.89 0.93 9.34
N PRO A 103 18.86 1.08 10.25
CA PRO A 103 18.82 2.16 11.21
C PRO A 103 18.88 3.52 10.50
N PRO A 104 18.20 4.55 11.01
CA PRO A 104 18.33 5.89 10.46
C PRO A 104 19.80 6.34 10.52
N PRO A 105 20.26 7.14 9.54
CA PRO A 105 21.64 7.63 9.53
C PRO A 105 21.93 8.37 10.84
N SER A 106 22.93 7.90 11.58
CA SER A 106 23.34 8.52 12.84
C SER A 106 24.13 9.81 12.58
N ASN A 107 23.77 10.88 13.29
CA ASN A 107 24.32 12.24 13.16
C ASN A 107 25.83 12.42 13.50
N GLY A 108 26.66 11.38 13.46
CA GLY A 108 28.04 11.55 13.94
C GLY A 108 29.05 10.44 13.66
N THR A 109 28.77 9.49 12.78
CA THR A 109 29.79 8.50 12.40
C THR A 109 30.04 8.56 10.91
N GLU A 110 31.11 9.28 10.57
CA GLU A 110 31.86 9.16 9.33
C GLU A 110 32.40 7.72 9.20
N GLY A 111 31.51 6.77 8.93
CA GLY A 111 31.89 5.47 8.38
C GLY A 111 32.35 5.63 6.93
N PRO A 112 33.03 4.63 6.35
CA PRO A 112 33.46 4.67 4.97
C PRO A 112 32.22 4.57 4.05
N GLY A 113 31.64 5.72 3.73
CA GLY A 113 30.36 5.92 3.07
C GLY A 113 29.69 7.14 3.71
N GLY A 114 29.96 8.32 3.14
CA GLY A 114 29.64 9.60 3.76
C GLY A 114 28.14 9.81 3.99
N ALA A 115 27.79 10.81 4.81
CA ALA A 115 26.41 11.20 5.08
C ALA A 115 25.55 11.50 3.82
N GLY A 116 26.20 11.76 2.68
CA GLY A 116 25.52 11.90 1.38
C GLY A 116 25.03 10.57 0.79
N ASP A 117 25.74 9.46 1.00
CA ASP A 117 25.40 8.16 0.41
C ASP A 117 24.18 7.53 1.10
N SER A 118 24.06 7.72 2.41
CA SER A 118 22.89 7.27 3.19
C SER A 118 21.62 8.06 2.86
N MET A 119 21.75 9.37 2.57
CA MET A 119 20.63 10.21 2.18
C MET A 119 20.10 9.86 0.78
N ILE A 120 21.00 9.60 -0.19
CA ILE A 120 20.61 9.14 -1.54
C ILE A 120 19.90 7.79 -1.45
N PHE A 121 20.40 6.88 -0.61
CA PHE A 121 19.78 5.58 -0.39
C PHE A 121 18.34 5.71 0.13
N VAL A 122 18.13 6.45 1.21
CA VAL A 122 16.79 6.63 1.81
C VAL A 122 15.83 7.31 0.83
N SER A 123 16.29 8.35 0.13
CA SER A 123 15.48 9.04 -0.88
C SER A 123 15.06 8.10 -2.02
N THR A 124 16.00 7.34 -2.57
CA THR A 124 15.73 6.38 -3.66
C THR A 124 14.70 5.33 -3.26
N PHE A 125 14.87 4.73 -2.07
CA PHE A 125 13.92 3.73 -1.58
C PHE A 125 12.56 4.31 -1.22
N THR A 126 12.50 5.56 -0.79
CA THR A 126 11.24 6.28 -0.53
C THR A 126 10.48 6.54 -1.83
N ILE A 127 11.17 7.01 -2.88
CA ILE A 127 10.57 7.21 -4.21
C ILE A 127 10.02 5.89 -4.76
N LEU A 128 10.82 4.82 -4.72
CA LEU A 128 10.39 3.50 -5.18
C LEU A 128 9.22 2.96 -4.36
N PHE A 129 9.24 3.15 -3.04
CA PHE A 129 8.13 2.79 -2.16
C PHE A 129 6.83 3.51 -2.59
N MET A 130 6.90 4.82 -2.82
CA MET A 130 5.75 5.60 -3.28
C MET A 130 5.27 5.16 -4.66
N GLU A 131 6.19 4.87 -5.59
CA GLU A 131 5.86 4.37 -6.94
C GLU A 131 5.02 3.08 -6.86
N PHE A 132 5.48 2.10 -6.09
CA PHE A 132 4.77 0.84 -5.96
C PHE A 132 3.50 0.94 -5.11
N ALA A 133 3.44 1.85 -4.14
CA ALA A 133 2.21 2.16 -3.41
C ALA A 133 1.13 2.72 -4.36
N PHE A 134 1.48 3.67 -5.22
CA PHE A 134 0.56 4.18 -6.24
C PHE A 134 0.20 3.13 -7.29
N ALA A 135 1.15 2.27 -7.70
CA ALA A 135 0.88 1.19 -8.63
C ALA A 135 -0.15 0.20 -8.06
N GLU A 136 -0.07 -0.13 -6.77
CA GLU A 136 -1.03 -0.99 -6.08
C GLU A 136 -2.43 -0.33 -6.01
N ILE A 137 -2.50 0.97 -5.71
CA ILE A 137 -3.74 1.74 -5.73
C ILE A 137 -4.38 1.72 -7.12
N LEU A 138 -3.60 2.01 -8.17
CA LEU A 138 -4.09 2.02 -9.56
C LEU A 138 -4.54 0.63 -10.02
N MET A 139 -3.81 -0.42 -9.63
CA MET A 139 -4.21 -1.80 -9.91
C MET A 139 -5.55 -2.13 -9.23
N SER A 140 -5.74 -1.71 -7.98
CA SER A 140 -6.99 -1.90 -7.24
C SER A 140 -8.16 -1.14 -7.86
N ILE A 141 -7.94 0.10 -8.32
CA ILE A 141 -8.93 0.88 -9.08
C ILE A 141 -9.31 0.14 -10.37
N PHE A 142 -8.33 -0.37 -11.11
CA PHE A 142 -8.58 -1.12 -12.34
C PHE A 142 -9.40 -2.38 -12.09
N ILE A 143 -9.08 -3.15 -11.05
CA ILE A 143 -9.85 -4.33 -10.65
C ILE A 143 -11.28 -3.93 -10.29
N ALA A 144 -11.47 -2.85 -9.53
CA ALA A 144 -12.80 -2.34 -9.17
C ALA A 144 -13.62 -1.95 -10.41
N ILE A 145 -13.03 -1.23 -11.38
CA ILE A 145 -13.69 -0.91 -12.64
C ILE A 145 -14.06 -2.18 -13.42
N CYS A 146 -13.18 -3.20 -13.43
CA CYS A 146 -13.47 -4.49 -14.07
C CYS A 146 -14.67 -5.18 -13.41
N VAL A 147 -14.75 -5.16 -12.08
CA VAL A 147 -15.89 -5.73 -11.33
C VAL A 147 -17.17 -4.99 -11.71
N LEU A 148 -17.14 -3.66 -11.72
CA LEU A 148 -18.27 -2.82 -12.11
C LEU A 148 -18.76 -3.17 -13.53
N TYR A 149 -17.82 -3.26 -14.48
CA TYR A 149 -18.13 -3.61 -15.86
C TYR A 149 -18.77 -5.00 -15.97
N LEU A 150 -18.24 -6.01 -15.27
CA LEU A 150 -18.77 -7.38 -15.29
C LEU A 150 -20.20 -7.47 -14.77
N ILE A 151 -20.54 -6.65 -13.77
CA ILE A 151 -21.86 -6.61 -13.15
C ILE A 151 -22.89 -5.91 -14.03
N PHE A 152 -22.54 -4.75 -14.60
CA PHE A 152 -23.48 -3.96 -15.39
C PHE A 152 -23.65 -4.48 -16.82
N GLN A 153 -22.57 -4.90 -17.47
CA GLN A 153 -22.61 -5.32 -18.88
C GLN A 153 -22.89 -6.81 -19.06
N ASN A 154 -22.77 -7.63 -18.00
CA ASN A 154 -22.90 -9.10 -18.08
C ASN A 154 -22.05 -9.78 -19.17
N HIS A 155 -21.03 -9.09 -19.66
CA HIS A 155 -20.14 -9.55 -20.73
C HIS A 155 -18.79 -9.96 -20.15
N SER A 156 -18.25 -11.09 -20.64
CA SER A 156 -16.91 -11.52 -20.26
C SER A 156 -15.86 -10.60 -20.88
N VAL A 157 -15.04 -9.99 -20.04
CA VAL A 157 -13.96 -9.11 -20.50
C VAL A 157 -12.83 -9.94 -21.09
N LYS A 158 -12.52 -9.73 -22.38
CA LYS A 158 -11.41 -10.39 -23.08
C LYS A 158 -10.16 -9.51 -23.00
N PHE A 159 -9.34 -9.74 -21.98
CA PHE A 159 -8.00 -9.16 -21.85
C PHE A 159 -6.91 -10.12 -22.34
N GLY A 160 -5.74 -9.60 -22.71
CA GLY A 160 -4.60 -10.34 -23.24
C GLY A 160 -3.69 -9.43 -24.05
N ARG A 161 -4.08 -9.09 -25.29
CA ARG A 161 -3.25 -8.28 -26.21
C ARG A 161 -3.06 -6.82 -25.80
N TYR A 162 -3.89 -6.31 -24.89
CA TYR A 162 -3.90 -4.90 -24.47
C TYR A 162 -3.43 -4.71 -23.03
N ASP A 163 -2.91 -5.74 -22.37
CA ASP A 163 -2.49 -5.66 -20.97
C ASP A 163 -1.31 -4.69 -20.78
N TRP A 164 -0.49 -4.46 -21.83
CA TRP A 164 0.53 -3.42 -21.82
C TRP A 164 -0.05 -2.00 -21.65
N LYS A 165 -1.29 -1.75 -22.12
CA LYS A 165 -1.98 -0.47 -21.92
C LYS A 165 -2.43 -0.27 -20.47
N LEU A 166 -2.45 -1.33 -19.66
CA LEU A 166 -2.68 -1.26 -18.22
C LEU A 166 -1.39 -0.96 -17.47
N HIS A 167 -0.29 -1.61 -17.84
CA HIS A 167 1.00 -1.38 -17.18
C HIS A 167 1.55 0.03 -17.41
N LEU A 168 1.31 0.60 -18.60
CA LEU A 168 1.77 1.95 -18.93
C LEU A 168 1.23 3.01 -17.95
N PRO A 169 -0.08 3.11 -17.64
CA PRO A 169 -0.57 4.04 -16.63
C PRO A 169 -0.25 3.59 -15.20
N VAL A 170 -0.28 2.29 -14.90
CA VAL A 170 -0.04 1.79 -13.53
C VAL A 170 1.38 2.09 -13.02
N LEU A 171 2.39 2.03 -13.89
CA LEU A 171 3.78 2.35 -13.54
C LEU A 171 4.20 3.74 -14.02
N GLY A 172 3.73 4.17 -15.19
CA GLY A 172 4.14 5.43 -15.79
C GLY A 172 3.52 6.68 -15.15
N ILE A 173 2.26 6.63 -14.70
CA ILE A 173 1.64 7.80 -14.02
C ILE A 173 2.32 8.07 -12.68
N PRO A 174 2.54 7.08 -11.80
CA PRO A 174 3.26 7.30 -10.54
C PRO A 174 4.66 7.88 -10.77
N LEU A 175 5.42 7.31 -11.70
CA LEU A 175 6.76 7.78 -12.02
C LEU A 175 6.77 9.22 -12.55
N LEU A 176 5.79 9.60 -13.37
CA LEU A 176 5.65 11.00 -13.84
C LEU A 176 5.28 11.95 -12.71
N ILE A 177 4.36 11.58 -11.82
CA ILE A 177 3.97 12.40 -10.66
C ILE A 177 5.19 12.63 -9.76
N LEU A 178 5.92 11.55 -9.45
CA LEU A 178 7.11 11.62 -8.59
C LEU A 178 8.22 12.45 -9.23
N ALA A 179 8.50 12.28 -10.53
CA ALA A 179 9.47 13.10 -11.25
C ALA A 179 9.09 14.59 -11.27
N VAL A 180 7.80 14.92 -11.37
CA VAL A 180 7.31 16.30 -11.28
C VAL A 180 7.49 16.84 -9.85
N CYS A 181 7.17 16.06 -8.82
CA CYS A 181 7.39 16.43 -7.42
C CYS A 181 8.88 16.69 -7.15
N GLU A 182 9.76 15.82 -7.62
CA GLU A 182 11.22 15.95 -7.47
C GLU A 182 11.76 17.18 -8.20
N THR A 183 11.35 17.41 -9.45
CA THR A 183 11.80 18.60 -10.22
C THR A 183 11.32 19.92 -9.60
N ILE A 184 10.10 19.98 -9.09
CA ILE A 184 9.60 21.16 -8.35
C ILE A 184 10.46 21.38 -7.10
N SER A 185 10.86 20.31 -6.42
CA SER A 185 11.62 20.36 -5.17
C SER A 185 13.08 20.76 -5.39
N LEU A 186 13.68 20.38 -6.53
CA LEU A 186 15.02 20.83 -6.93
C LEU A 186 15.10 22.34 -7.26
N THR A 187 13.96 22.99 -7.53
CA THR A 187 13.91 24.42 -7.89
C THR A 187 13.70 25.37 -6.70
N ARG A 188 13.42 24.86 -5.48
CA ARG A 188 13.37 25.67 -4.25
C ARG A 188 14.74 25.64 -3.52
N GLU A 189 15.05 26.71 -2.79
CA GLU A 189 16.36 26.93 -2.16
C GLU A 189 16.57 26.12 -0.86
N LYS A 190 17.70 25.39 -0.86
CA LYS A 190 18.22 24.30 0.00
C LYS A 190 18.01 24.26 1.54
N VAL A 191 17.30 25.16 2.22
CA VAL A 191 17.32 25.17 3.70
C VAL A 191 15.95 25.02 4.37
N SER A 192 14.83 25.40 3.73
CA SER A 192 13.47 25.11 4.26
C SER A 192 12.81 23.87 3.64
N ASP A 193 13.54 23.18 2.74
CA ASP A 193 12.95 22.29 1.75
C ASP A 193 12.63 20.88 2.22
N CYS A 194 13.28 20.34 3.26
CA CYS A 194 12.98 18.97 3.73
C CYS A 194 11.52 18.86 4.18
N VAL A 195 11.04 19.87 4.91
CA VAL A 195 9.66 19.92 5.44
C VAL A 195 8.63 20.18 4.33
N VAL A 196 8.93 21.05 3.36
CA VAL A 196 7.97 21.40 2.28
C VAL A 196 7.85 20.29 1.23
N HIS A 197 8.95 19.61 0.93
CA HIS A 197 8.99 18.43 0.05
C HIS A 197 8.15 17.29 0.64
N GLU A 198 8.35 16.99 1.92
CA GLU A 198 7.60 15.98 2.65
C GLU A 198 6.11 16.32 2.74
N ILE A 199 5.74 17.57 3.07
CA ILE A 199 4.32 17.96 3.17
C ILE A 199 3.60 17.82 1.83
N LEU A 200 4.22 18.19 0.71
CA LEU A 200 3.58 18.12 -0.61
C LEU A 200 3.36 16.68 -1.06
N GLU A 201 4.40 15.83 -0.97
CA GLU A 201 4.32 14.42 -1.35
C GLU A 201 3.36 13.65 -0.44
N PHE A 202 3.41 13.92 0.86
CA PHE A 202 2.53 13.31 1.84
C PHE A 202 1.07 13.74 1.61
N THR A 203 0.81 15.03 1.38
CA THR A 203 -0.56 15.52 1.10
C THR A 203 -1.13 14.92 -0.18
N VAL A 204 -0.33 14.87 -1.26
CA VAL A 204 -0.75 14.26 -2.53
C VAL A 204 -1.04 12.77 -2.34
N TYR A 205 -0.19 12.05 -1.62
CA TYR A 205 -0.36 10.63 -1.34
C TYR A 205 -1.65 10.32 -0.57
N PHE A 206 -1.91 11.00 0.55
CA PHE A 206 -3.14 10.78 1.31
C PHE A 206 -4.38 11.18 0.52
N PHE A 207 -4.32 12.28 -0.24
CA PHE A 207 -5.44 12.70 -1.07
C PHE A 207 -5.79 11.66 -2.15
N VAL A 208 -4.78 11.09 -2.82
CA VAL A 208 -4.98 10.02 -3.80
C VAL A 208 -5.52 8.76 -3.13
N ILE A 209 -4.99 8.36 -1.97
CA ILE A 209 -5.50 7.22 -1.21
C ILE A 209 -6.97 7.40 -0.87
N TRP A 210 -7.39 8.58 -0.44
CA TRP A 210 -8.78 8.80 -0.09
C TRP A 210 -9.71 8.67 -1.28
N ILE A 211 -9.38 9.35 -2.39
CA ILE A 211 -10.19 9.26 -3.61
C ILE A 211 -10.31 7.80 -4.05
N ALA A 212 -9.18 7.08 -4.07
CA ALA A 212 -9.18 5.66 -4.40
C ALA A 212 -10.00 4.83 -3.42
N PHE A 213 -9.82 5.04 -2.11
CA PHE A 213 -10.51 4.30 -1.06
C PHE A 213 -12.03 4.48 -1.13
N PHE A 214 -12.53 5.71 -1.24
CA PHE A 214 -13.96 5.98 -1.38
C PHE A 214 -14.53 5.39 -2.67
N PHE A 215 -13.82 5.55 -3.78
CA PHE A 215 -14.24 5.00 -5.08
C PHE A 215 -14.34 3.47 -5.04
N ILE A 216 -13.28 2.80 -4.60
CA ILE A 216 -13.17 1.34 -4.50
C ILE A 216 -14.20 0.79 -3.52
N THR A 217 -14.36 1.42 -2.34
CA THR A 217 -15.35 1.01 -1.34
C THR A 217 -16.78 1.14 -1.87
N THR A 218 -17.08 2.21 -2.61
CA THR A 218 -18.40 2.40 -3.23
C THR A 218 -18.69 1.26 -4.23
N ILE A 219 -17.73 0.93 -5.09
CA ILE A 219 -17.88 -0.17 -6.05
C ILE A 219 -18.06 -1.51 -5.33
N TYR A 220 -17.31 -1.75 -4.25
CA TYR A 220 -17.45 -2.96 -3.44
C TYR A 220 -18.86 -3.10 -2.86
N ILE A 221 -19.38 -2.03 -2.26
CA ILE A 221 -20.73 -2.00 -1.68
C ILE A 221 -21.79 -2.25 -2.75
N VAL A 222 -21.70 -1.57 -3.91
CA VAL A 222 -22.61 -1.77 -5.04
C VAL A 222 -22.56 -3.21 -5.54
N THR A 223 -21.36 -3.79 -5.64
CA THR A 223 -21.14 -5.18 -6.04
C THR A 223 -21.81 -6.15 -5.08
N TRP A 224 -21.60 -5.95 -3.77
CA TRP A 224 -22.19 -6.77 -2.72
C TRP A 224 -23.71 -6.74 -2.78
N PHE A 225 -24.31 -5.54 -2.87
CA PHE A 225 -25.77 -5.40 -2.99
C PHE A 225 -26.31 -6.04 -4.26
N HIS A 226 -25.62 -5.89 -5.39
CA HIS A 226 -26.02 -6.51 -6.63
C HIS A 226 -25.99 -8.05 -6.52
N VAL A 227 -24.89 -8.62 -6.03
CA VAL A 227 -24.76 -10.07 -5.85
C VAL A 227 -25.80 -10.61 -4.88
N ALA A 228 -26.04 -9.93 -3.75
CA ALA A 228 -27.04 -10.34 -2.76
C ALA A 228 -28.47 -10.37 -3.37
N ARG A 229 -28.84 -9.34 -4.14
CA ARG A 229 -30.14 -9.29 -4.83
C ARG A 229 -30.23 -10.35 -5.93
N THR A 230 -29.20 -10.47 -6.76
CA THR A 230 -29.16 -11.41 -7.87
C THR A 230 -29.12 -12.87 -7.39
N SER A 231 -28.50 -13.16 -6.25
CA SER A 231 -28.55 -14.48 -5.58
C SER A 231 -29.99 -14.90 -5.24
N SER A 232 -30.83 -13.97 -4.78
CA SER A 232 -32.23 -14.26 -4.50
C SER A 232 -33.07 -14.50 -5.76
N SER A 233 -32.70 -13.85 -6.88
CA SER A 233 -33.42 -13.93 -8.17
C SER A 233 -32.93 -15.05 -9.11
N ILE A 234 -31.67 -15.50 -9.00
CA ILE A 234 -31.15 -16.63 -9.81
C ILE A 234 -31.84 -17.94 -9.40
N ARG A 235 -32.33 -18.06 -8.16
CA ARG A 235 -33.10 -19.22 -7.72
C ARG A 235 -34.42 -19.38 -8.51
N SER A 236 -34.90 -18.33 -9.18
CA SER A 236 -36.17 -18.32 -9.91
C SER A 236 -36.06 -18.20 -11.44
N THR A 237 -34.86 -18.00 -12.02
CA THR A 237 -34.77 -17.71 -13.48
C THR A 237 -33.67 -18.51 -14.19
N LEU A 238 -34.06 -19.41 -15.08
CA LEU A 238 -33.22 -20.29 -15.91
C LEU A 238 -32.40 -19.55 -17.00
N HIS A 239 -32.31 -18.22 -16.96
CA HIS A 239 -31.68 -17.41 -17.99
C HIS A 239 -30.20 -17.11 -17.67
N GLY A 240 -29.30 -17.65 -18.49
CA GLY A 240 -28.00 -17.05 -18.78
C GLY A 240 -26.78 -17.65 -18.08
N GLN A 241 -26.22 -18.75 -18.62
CA GLN A 241 -24.90 -19.23 -18.22
C GLN A 241 -23.80 -18.14 -18.32
N SER A 242 -23.93 -17.17 -19.22
CA SER A 242 -23.01 -16.03 -19.35
C SER A 242 -23.06 -15.12 -18.12
N THR A 243 -24.26 -14.75 -17.66
CA THR A 243 -24.49 -13.94 -16.46
C THR A 243 -23.94 -14.63 -15.21
N VAL A 244 -24.16 -15.94 -15.07
CA VAL A 244 -23.61 -16.72 -13.95
C VAL A 244 -22.08 -16.73 -13.97
N LYS A 245 -21.45 -16.88 -15.15
CA LYS A 245 -19.99 -16.83 -15.29
C LYS A 245 -19.42 -15.44 -14.99
N SER A 246 -20.08 -14.37 -15.47
CA SER A 246 -19.69 -12.99 -15.20
C SER A 246 -19.75 -12.67 -13.70
N ASN A 247 -20.86 -13.03 -13.04
CA ASN A 247 -21.04 -12.81 -11.60
C ASN A 247 -20.04 -13.60 -10.75
N ARG A 248 -19.71 -14.84 -11.13
CA ARG A 248 -18.65 -15.61 -10.45
C ARG A 248 -17.28 -14.96 -10.59
N LEU A 249 -16.96 -14.42 -11.77
CA LEU A 249 -15.70 -13.71 -11.98
C LEU A 249 -15.66 -12.39 -11.21
N ALA A 250 -16.75 -11.62 -11.22
CA ALA A 250 -16.90 -10.39 -10.46
C ALA A 250 -16.72 -10.64 -8.95
N LEU A 251 -17.29 -11.74 -8.43
CA LEU A 251 -17.13 -12.14 -7.03
C LEU A 251 -15.66 -12.48 -6.71
N LYS A 252 -14.97 -13.22 -7.58
CA LYS A 252 -13.53 -13.50 -7.40
C LYS A 252 -12.69 -12.22 -7.40
N LEU A 253 -12.98 -11.27 -8.29
CA LEU A 253 -12.28 -9.99 -8.35
C LEU A 253 -12.62 -9.05 -7.18
N SER A 254 -13.85 -9.13 -6.66
CA SER A 254 -14.26 -8.36 -5.48
C SER A 254 -13.48 -8.74 -4.21
N MET A 255 -12.86 -9.92 -4.17
CA MET A 255 -11.97 -10.31 -3.08
C MET A 255 -10.70 -9.47 -3.06
N TYR A 256 -10.10 -9.17 -4.22
CA TYR A 256 -8.96 -8.26 -4.32
C TYR A 256 -9.34 -6.82 -3.95
N VAL A 257 -10.54 -6.39 -4.35
CA VAL A 257 -11.09 -5.09 -3.93
C VAL A 257 -11.24 -5.02 -2.40
N PHE A 258 -11.73 -6.09 -1.79
CA PHE A 258 -11.87 -6.17 -0.34
C PHE A 258 -10.53 -6.18 0.40
N GLU A 259 -9.54 -6.88 -0.14
CA GLU A 259 -8.16 -6.85 0.36
C GLU A 259 -7.61 -5.42 0.42
N PHE A 260 -7.78 -4.63 -0.63
CA PHE A 260 -7.34 -3.23 -0.65
C PHE A 260 -7.98 -2.40 0.47
N ILE A 261 -9.29 -2.60 0.72
CA ILE A 261 -10.02 -1.89 1.78
C ILE A 261 -9.41 -2.23 3.16
N ILE A 262 -9.03 -3.49 3.40
CA ILE A 262 -8.38 -3.90 4.65
C ILE A 262 -7.00 -3.26 4.78
N GLN A 263 -6.18 -3.32 3.73
CA GLN A 263 -4.79 -2.85 3.78
C GLN A 263 -4.69 -1.32 3.90
N PHE A 264 -5.46 -0.59 3.09
CA PHE A 264 -5.35 0.87 2.99
C PHE A 264 -6.39 1.63 3.81
N GLY A 265 -7.34 0.96 4.45
CA GLY A 265 -8.34 1.61 5.30
C GLY A 265 -7.72 2.36 6.48
N GLY A 266 -6.66 1.82 7.08
CA GLY A 266 -5.87 2.50 8.10
C GLY A 266 -5.24 3.79 7.57
N ASN A 267 -4.56 3.71 6.41
CA ASN A 267 -3.93 4.87 5.77
C ASN A 267 -4.94 5.96 5.40
N ALA A 268 -6.12 5.60 4.87
CA ALA A 268 -7.18 6.56 4.60
C ALA A 268 -7.62 7.27 5.89
N THR A 269 -7.80 6.52 6.98
CA THR A 269 -8.20 7.06 8.29
C THR A 269 -7.14 7.98 8.88
N VAL A 270 -5.87 7.56 8.86
CA VAL A 270 -4.72 8.35 9.31
C VAL A 270 -4.60 9.65 8.52
N GLY A 271 -4.80 9.59 7.20
CA GLY A 271 -4.81 10.79 6.38
C GLY A 271 -5.88 11.79 6.83
N ILE A 272 -7.11 11.33 7.11
CA ILE A 272 -8.20 12.20 7.61
C ILE A 272 -7.81 12.80 8.94
N TRP A 273 -7.30 11.96 9.83
CA TRP A 273 -6.91 12.37 11.17
C TRP A 273 -5.89 13.51 11.14
N ARG A 274 -4.86 13.38 10.29
CA ARG A 274 -3.78 14.36 10.12
C ARG A 274 -4.25 15.73 9.59
N LEU A 275 -5.47 15.87 9.07
CA LEU A 275 -6.04 17.19 8.77
C LEU A 275 -6.47 17.97 10.02
N PHE A 276 -6.70 17.28 11.13
CA PHE A 276 -7.25 17.86 12.35
C PHE A 276 -6.27 17.81 13.52
N ALA A 277 -5.49 16.73 13.63
CA ALA A 277 -4.55 16.50 14.71
C ALA A 277 -3.50 15.44 14.36
N GLU A 278 -2.44 15.35 15.14
CA GLU A 278 -1.50 14.23 15.06
C GLU A 278 -2.16 12.93 15.56
N PRO A 279 -2.11 11.83 14.80
CA PRO A 279 -2.70 10.56 15.21
C PRO A 279 -1.88 9.93 16.33
N PRO A 280 -2.51 9.22 17.28
CA PRO A 280 -1.79 8.44 18.28
C PRO A 280 -0.87 7.40 17.61
N PRO A 281 0.37 7.21 18.10
CA PRO A 281 1.35 6.28 17.52
C PRO A 281 0.86 4.83 17.38
N ILE A 282 -0.08 4.41 18.25
CA ILE A 282 -0.72 3.10 18.16
C ILE A 282 -1.50 2.91 16.85
N ILE A 283 -2.11 3.97 16.31
CA ILE A 283 -2.87 3.93 15.05
C ILE A 283 -1.94 3.75 13.86
N ASP A 284 -0.79 4.42 13.86
CA ASP A 284 0.23 4.28 12.80
C ASP A 284 0.84 2.87 12.82
N ASN A 285 1.09 2.29 14.00
CA ASN A 285 1.51 0.89 14.14
C ASN A 285 0.47 -0.12 13.61
N ILE A 286 -0.80 0.07 13.97
CA ILE A 286 -1.89 -0.81 13.49
C ILE A 286 -2.01 -0.71 11.96
N THR A 287 -1.96 0.51 11.43
CA THR A 287 -2.02 0.77 9.98
C THR A 287 -0.86 0.08 9.27
N LEU A 288 0.36 0.22 9.80
CA LEU A 288 1.54 -0.45 9.27
C LEU A 288 1.37 -1.98 9.26
N ILE A 289 0.86 -2.57 10.34
CA ILE A 289 0.57 -4.02 10.42
C ILE A 289 -0.38 -4.46 9.31
N PHE A 290 -1.48 -3.74 9.07
CA PHE A 290 -2.42 -4.08 8.01
C PHE A 290 -1.78 -3.99 6.62
N VAL A 291 -1.02 -2.93 6.36
CA VAL A 291 -0.30 -2.73 5.09
C VAL A 291 0.69 -3.87 4.83
N VAL A 292 1.54 -4.21 5.80
CA VAL A 292 2.52 -5.29 5.63
C VAL A 292 1.90 -6.68 5.61
N SER A 293 0.68 -6.86 6.10
CA SER A 293 -0.06 -8.14 6.04
C SER A 293 -0.66 -8.43 4.66
N GLY A 294 -0.61 -7.47 3.74
CA GLY A 294 -1.29 -7.57 2.45
C GLY A 294 -0.86 -8.75 1.58
N GLY A 295 0.41 -9.09 1.56
CA GLY A 295 0.91 -10.24 0.80
C GLY A 295 0.27 -11.55 1.25
N MET A 296 -0.01 -11.68 2.55
CA MET A 296 -0.74 -12.83 3.09
C MET A 296 -2.21 -12.84 2.63
N LEU A 297 -2.88 -11.68 2.64
CA LEU A 297 -4.26 -11.55 2.12
C LEU A 297 -4.34 -11.93 0.65
N ASN A 298 -3.43 -11.43 -0.18
CA ASN A 298 -3.32 -11.77 -1.60
C ASN A 298 -3.13 -13.28 -1.81
N GLY A 299 -2.23 -13.89 -1.02
CA GLY A 299 -2.01 -15.34 -1.04
C GLY A 299 -3.26 -16.14 -0.68
N MET A 300 -4.00 -15.73 0.35
CA MET A 300 -5.27 -16.36 0.71
C MET A 300 -6.29 -16.25 -0.42
N ILE A 301 -6.43 -15.07 -1.04
CA ILE A 301 -7.33 -14.85 -2.16
C ILE A 301 -6.95 -15.72 -3.35
N TYR A 302 -5.65 -15.80 -3.67
CA TYR A 302 -5.14 -16.67 -4.72
C TYR A 302 -5.54 -18.14 -4.50
N LEU A 303 -5.37 -18.67 -3.28
CA LEU A 303 -5.77 -20.03 -2.94
C LEU A 303 -7.29 -20.24 -3.03
N LEU A 304 -8.08 -19.29 -2.53
CA LEU A 304 -9.55 -19.34 -2.62
C LEU A 304 -10.03 -19.36 -4.07
N ILE A 305 -9.46 -18.50 -4.92
CA ILE A 305 -9.78 -18.42 -6.35
C ILE A 305 -9.50 -19.74 -7.08
N LYS A 306 -8.41 -20.43 -6.71
CA LYS A 306 -8.04 -21.73 -7.30
C LYS A 306 -8.92 -22.87 -6.81
N LYS A 307 -9.43 -22.80 -5.58
CA LYS A 307 -10.35 -23.80 -5.02
C LYS A 307 -11.77 -23.70 -5.60
N MET A 308 -12.21 -22.50 -5.98
CA MET A 308 -13.53 -22.21 -6.57
C MET A 308 -13.63 -22.49 -8.07
#